data_AF-F9WZ27-F1
#
_entry.id   AF-F9WZ27-F1
#
_cell.length_a   1.000
_cell.length_b   1.000
_cell.length_c   1.000
_cell.angle_alpha   90.00
_cell.angle_beta   90.00
_cell.angle_gamma   90.00
#
_symmetry.space_group_name_H-M   'P 1'
#
loop_
_entity.id
_entity.type
_entity.pdbx_description
1 polymer ?
#
loop_
_entity_poly.entity_id
_entity_poly.type
_entity_poly.pdbx_seq_one_letter_code
_entity_poly.pdbx_strand_id
1 'polypeptide(L)'
;MSLSAPSRRLASLCLSCNPPISTTTLAHRTRIPIDAALRRTLSSSQPRRADSTSSDKPNPILEEWKRKNPGDAAAGKRPSLPAGGLTPQSGDIAASSIFEDERRAQEQKDAEDAEGAEGEEEPGVMKVGGIRRNSEIMARLLDPNPAAREKWEKKMVVRSLRKGGRLNKALFLKRTEREHLSKSHNLKTSVKKLGMVARQIAGKTLDDAIVQMRFSKKKVAIEVLEQLEKARDEAVVMRGMG
;
A
#
# COMPACT_ATOMS: atom_id res chain seq x y z
N MET A 1 -45.98 -73.55 28.54
CA MET A 1 -46.26 -72.16 28.95
C MET A 1 -45.94 -71.26 27.76
N SER A 2 -46.94 -70.49 27.32
CA SER A 2 -47.05 -69.81 26.04
C SER A 2 -46.21 -68.53 25.91
N LEU A 3 -45.65 -68.35 24.70
CA LEU A 3 -45.47 -67.13 23.88
C LEU A 3 -45.63 -65.74 24.54
N SER A 4 -44.63 -64.87 24.32
CA SER A 4 -44.88 -63.53 23.74
C SER A 4 -43.56 -62.86 23.33
N ALA A 5 -43.30 -62.81 22.03
CA ALA A 5 -42.33 -61.91 21.42
C ALA A 5 -43.12 -60.76 20.78
N PRO A 6 -42.78 -59.48 21.02
CA PRO A 6 -43.43 -58.39 20.33
C PRO A 6 -42.89 -58.20 18.91
N SER A 7 -43.83 -57.82 18.06
CA SER A 7 -43.82 -57.81 16.61
C SER A 7 -43.09 -56.62 15.99
N ARG A 8 -42.55 -56.93 14.81
CA ARG A 8 -42.24 -56.05 13.68
C ARG A 8 -43.16 -54.82 13.58
N ARG A 9 -42.56 -53.64 13.40
CA ARG A 9 -43.13 -52.62 12.51
C ARG A 9 -42.17 -52.39 11.34
N LEU A 10 -42.59 -52.95 10.21
CA LEU A 10 -42.15 -52.56 8.88
C LEU A 10 -42.75 -51.18 8.58
N ALA A 11 -41.91 -50.20 8.30
CA ALA A 11 -42.29 -49.05 7.50
C ALA A 11 -41.35 -49.00 6.30
N SER A 12 -41.91 -49.45 5.18
CA SER A 12 -41.38 -49.44 3.84
C SER A 12 -41.72 -48.10 3.18
N LEU A 13 -40.90 -47.68 2.20
CA LEU A 13 -41.22 -46.74 1.11
C LEU A 13 -41.33 -45.27 1.56
N CYS A 14 -40.58 -44.29 1.03
CA CYS A 14 -40.45 -43.99 -0.39
C CYS A 14 -39.51 -42.77 -0.65
N LEU A 15 -38.88 -42.81 -1.82
CA LEU A 15 -38.46 -41.69 -2.69
C LEU A 15 -37.18 -40.90 -2.36
N SER A 16 -36.15 -41.31 -3.09
CA SER A 16 -35.12 -40.50 -3.72
C SER A 16 -35.58 -39.09 -4.14
N CYS A 17 -34.93 -38.06 -3.58
CA CYS A 17 -34.86 -36.74 -4.18
C CYS A 17 -33.37 -36.39 -4.37
N ASN A 18 -32.83 -36.84 -5.50
CA ASN A 18 -31.56 -36.35 -6.05
C ASN A 18 -31.78 -34.91 -6.52
N PRO A 19 -31.06 -33.89 -6.02
CA PRO A 19 -31.10 -32.58 -6.66
C PRO A 19 -30.40 -32.66 -8.02
N PRO A 20 -30.97 -32.09 -9.10
CA PRO A 20 -30.29 -32.06 -10.39
C PRO A 20 -29.05 -31.18 -10.31
N ILE A 21 -27.90 -31.79 -10.59
CA ILE A 21 -26.65 -31.09 -10.87
C ILE A 21 -26.90 -30.25 -12.13
N SER A 22 -27.04 -28.93 -11.94
CA SER A 22 -27.08 -27.98 -13.06
C SER A 22 -25.71 -27.96 -13.74
N THR A 23 -25.58 -28.69 -14.85
CA THR A 23 -24.48 -28.55 -15.79
C THR A 23 -24.68 -27.26 -16.59
N THR A 24 -24.20 -26.14 -16.03
CA THR A 24 -24.11 -24.90 -16.80
C THR A 24 -23.05 -25.09 -17.87
N THR A 25 -23.50 -25.16 -19.12
CA THR A 25 -22.67 -25.24 -20.31
C THR A 25 -21.76 -24.02 -20.40
N LEU A 26 -20.47 -24.31 -20.56
CA LEU A 26 -19.40 -23.32 -20.65
C LEU A 26 -19.49 -22.66 -22.03
N ALA A 27 -20.26 -21.58 -22.12
CA ALA A 27 -20.33 -20.78 -23.33
C ALA A 27 -18.93 -20.25 -23.66
N HIS A 28 -18.48 -20.62 -24.86
CA HIS A 28 -17.21 -20.28 -25.44
C HIS A 28 -17.05 -18.74 -25.46
N ARG A 29 -16.18 -18.21 -24.59
CA ARG A 29 -15.75 -16.81 -24.66
C ARG A 29 -15.08 -16.60 -26.02
N THR A 30 -15.76 -15.87 -26.89
CA THR A 30 -15.18 -15.32 -28.10
C THR A 30 -13.95 -14.48 -27.70
N ARG A 31 -12.83 -14.82 -28.31
CA ARG A 31 -11.57 -14.10 -28.16
C ARG A 31 -11.81 -12.67 -28.65
N ILE A 32 -11.70 -11.70 -27.75
CA ILE A 32 -11.54 -10.30 -28.12
C ILE A 32 -10.22 -10.23 -28.91
N PRO A 33 -10.19 -9.79 -30.18
CA PRO A 33 -8.94 -9.51 -30.84
C PRO A 33 -8.27 -8.37 -30.07
N ILE A 34 -7.11 -8.67 -29.51
CA ILE A 34 -6.20 -7.65 -29.00
C ILE A 34 -5.68 -6.96 -30.26
N ASP A 35 -6.42 -5.95 -30.74
CA ASP A 35 -5.82 -4.96 -31.63
C ASP A 35 -4.71 -4.30 -30.82
N ALA A 36 -3.49 -4.74 -31.14
CA ALA A 36 -2.24 -4.19 -30.66
C ALA A 36 -2.08 -2.78 -31.25
N ALA A 37 -2.91 -1.85 -30.79
CA ALA A 37 -2.59 -0.44 -30.87
C ALA A 37 -1.32 -0.25 -30.05
N LEU A 38 -0.22 0.03 -30.74
CA LEU A 38 1.10 0.30 -30.19
C LEU A 38 1.02 1.36 -29.08
N ARG A 39 0.85 0.91 -27.84
CA ARG A 39 1.25 1.70 -26.68
C ARG A 39 2.77 1.68 -26.68
N ARG A 40 3.37 2.74 -27.21
CA ARG A 40 4.78 3.08 -26.96
C ARG A 40 4.92 3.31 -25.46
N THR A 41 5.16 2.24 -24.72
CA THR A 41 5.61 2.34 -23.34
C THR A 41 7.05 2.85 -23.40
N LEU A 42 7.32 3.93 -22.67
CA LEU A 42 8.68 4.37 -22.32
C LEU A 42 9.28 3.34 -21.34
N SER A 43 9.36 2.09 -21.77
CA SER A 43 10.14 1.05 -21.11
C SER A 43 11.57 1.25 -21.54
N SER A 44 12.51 1.17 -20.60
CA SER A 44 13.94 1.27 -20.81
C SER A 44 14.42 0.37 -21.97
N SER A 45 14.39 0.89 -23.18
CA SER A 45 15.35 0.50 -24.18
C SER A 45 16.68 0.99 -23.63
N GLN A 46 17.46 0.11 -23.01
CA GLN A 46 18.89 0.32 -23.06
C GLN A 46 19.22 0.63 -24.51
N PRO A 47 19.86 1.77 -24.81
CA PRO A 47 20.27 2.04 -26.17
C PRO A 47 21.08 0.83 -26.61
N ARG A 48 20.58 0.07 -27.59
CA ARG A 48 21.47 -0.78 -28.38
C ARG A 48 22.60 0.16 -28.77
N ARG A 49 23.85 -0.25 -28.54
CA ARG A 49 25.03 0.48 -29.00
C ARG A 49 24.83 0.82 -30.47
N ALA A 50 24.28 2.00 -30.71
CA ALA A 50 24.26 2.68 -31.96
C ALA A 50 25.53 3.53 -31.89
N ASP A 51 26.29 3.51 -32.97
CA ASP A 51 27.50 4.28 -33.12
C ASP A 51 27.34 5.68 -32.54
N SER A 52 28.40 6.15 -31.87
CA SER A 52 28.50 7.28 -30.94
C SER A 52 28.25 8.67 -31.55
N THR A 53 27.26 8.80 -32.44
CA THR A 53 26.96 10.03 -33.17
C THR A 53 25.50 10.46 -33.06
N SER A 54 24.62 9.73 -32.33
CA SER A 54 23.19 10.07 -32.28
C SER A 54 22.48 10.06 -30.92
N SER A 55 23.12 9.66 -29.81
CA SER A 55 22.43 9.55 -28.51
C SER A 55 22.44 10.80 -27.63
N ASP A 56 23.18 11.86 -28.01
CA ASP A 56 23.33 13.08 -27.20
C ASP A 56 22.49 14.26 -27.71
N LYS A 57 21.41 14.02 -28.46
CA LYS A 57 20.52 15.11 -28.89
C LYS A 57 19.54 15.41 -27.76
N PRO A 58 19.70 16.51 -26.99
CA PRO A 58 18.72 16.89 -25.99
C PRO A 58 17.38 17.10 -26.69
N ASN A 59 16.32 16.51 -26.17
CA ASN A 59 14.98 16.78 -26.67
C ASN A 59 14.61 18.22 -26.25
N PRO A 60 14.55 19.19 -27.18
CA PRO A 60 14.40 20.60 -26.83
C PRO A 60 13.10 20.86 -26.06
N ILE A 61 12.05 20.07 -26.34
CA ILE A 61 10.76 20.17 -25.65
C ILE A 61 10.88 19.72 -24.19
N LEU A 62 11.67 18.67 -23.92
CA LEU A 62 11.89 18.19 -22.55
C LEU A 62 12.78 19.17 -21.76
N GLU A 63 13.81 19.72 -22.38
CA GLU A 63 14.69 20.71 -21.72
C GLU A 63 13.96 22.03 -21.45
N GLU A 64 13.14 22.52 -22.39
CA GLU A 64 12.26 23.66 -22.15
C GLU A 64 11.25 23.40 -21.04
N TRP A 65 10.66 22.20 -21.00
CA TRP A 65 9.72 21.83 -19.96
C TRP A 65 10.40 21.75 -18.58
N LYS A 66 11.60 21.16 -18.48
CA LYS A 66 12.39 21.14 -17.23
C LYS A 66 12.81 22.54 -16.80
N ARG A 67 13.19 23.41 -17.74
CA ARG A 67 13.57 24.81 -17.46
C ARG A 67 12.38 25.63 -16.95
N LYS A 68 11.18 25.36 -17.49
CA LYS A 68 9.93 26.00 -17.05
C LYS A 68 9.42 25.44 -15.72
N ASN A 69 9.76 24.20 -15.37
CA ASN A 69 9.35 23.57 -14.13
C ASN A 69 10.58 23.03 -13.35
N PRO A 70 11.48 23.90 -12.85
CA PRO A 70 12.73 23.48 -12.22
C PRO A 70 12.49 22.71 -10.90
N GLY A 71 11.41 23.03 -10.18
CA GLY A 71 10.96 22.28 -8.99
C GLY A 71 10.35 20.91 -9.33
N ASP A 72 9.73 20.76 -10.50
CA ASP A 72 9.10 19.52 -10.94
C ASP A 72 10.08 18.59 -11.65
N ALA A 73 11.13 19.14 -12.27
CA ALA A 73 12.21 18.38 -12.89
C ALA A 73 13.13 17.75 -11.84
N ALA A 74 13.36 18.43 -10.72
CA ALA A 74 14.12 17.91 -9.58
C ALA A 74 13.26 17.06 -8.62
N ALA A 75 11.96 17.32 -8.51
CA ALA A 75 11.08 16.65 -7.53
C ALA A 75 9.84 15.92 -8.11
N GLY A 76 9.71 15.77 -9.43
CA GLY A 76 8.70 14.92 -10.07
C GLY A 76 7.23 15.36 -9.92
N LYS A 77 6.93 16.66 -9.80
CA LYS A 77 5.55 17.19 -9.72
C LYS A 77 4.99 17.54 -11.11
N ARG A 78 3.66 17.66 -11.23
CA ARG A 78 2.94 18.14 -12.42
C ARG A 78 2.26 19.48 -12.07
N PRO A 79 2.09 20.41 -13.02
CA PRO A 79 1.70 21.79 -12.73
C PRO A 79 0.27 21.91 -12.18
N SER A 80 0.11 22.70 -11.11
CA SER A 80 -1.16 23.17 -10.56
C SER A 80 -1.68 24.41 -11.31
N LEU A 81 -3.00 24.53 -11.42
CA LEU A 81 -3.69 25.70 -11.96
C LEU A 81 -3.77 26.81 -10.89
N PRO A 82 -3.78 28.10 -11.26
CA PRO A 82 -3.73 29.20 -10.31
C PRO A 82 -5.07 29.37 -9.56
N ALA A 83 -5.05 29.14 -8.25
CA ALA A 83 -6.14 29.49 -7.34
C ALA A 83 -6.05 30.99 -6.96
N GLY A 84 -6.37 31.85 -7.92
CA GLY A 84 -6.40 33.31 -7.71
C GLY A 84 -7.80 33.79 -7.35
N GLY A 85 -8.23 33.57 -6.10
CA GLY A 85 -9.37 34.25 -5.50
C GLY A 85 -8.87 35.34 -4.56
N LEU A 86 -9.11 36.61 -4.91
CA LEU A 86 -8.78 37.78 -4.09
C LEU A 86 -9.52 37.70 -2.74
N THR A 87 -8.81 37.33 -1.67
CA THR A 87 -9.29 37.57 -0.32
C THR A 87 -9.13 39.07 -0.01
N PRO A 88 -10.18 39.76 0.49
CA PRO A 88 -10.03 41.15 0.89
C PRO A 88 -9.03 41.24 2.04
N GLN A 89 -8.07 42.17 1.95
CA GLN A 89 -7.15 42.47 3.05
C GLN A 89 -7.96 42.94 4.26
N SER A 90 -7.83 42.22 5.37
CA SER A 90 -8.36 42.66 6.65
C SER A 90 -7.63 43.95 7.07
N GLY A 91 -8.36 44.95 7.53
CA GLY A 91 -7.78 46.24 7.93
C GLY A 91 -6.84 46.08 9.13
N ASP A 92 -5.70 46.79 9.07
CA ASP A 92 -4.67 46.77 10.09
C ASP A 92 -5.08 47.60 11.33
N ILE A 93 -4.81 47.08 12.53
CA ILE A 93 -5.06 47.78 13.80
C ILE A 93 -3.85 48.63 14.16
N ALA A 94 -4.07 49.85 14.67
CA ALA A 94 -2.99 50.77 15.00
C ALA A 94 -2.02 50.19 16.05
N ALA A 95 -0.72 50.47 15.89
CA ALA A 95 0.37 49.95 16.72
C ALA A 95 0.30 50.33 18.23
N SER A 96 -0.65 51.19 18.62
CA SER A 96 -0.94 51.55 20.01
C SER A 96 -2.08 50.74 20.63
N SER A 97 -2.58 49.71 19.94
CA SER A 97 -3.69 48.87 20.42
C SER A 97 -3.22 47.91 21.51
N ILE A 98 -4.04 47.73 22.55
CA ILE A 98 -3.76 46.85 23.70
C ILE A 98 -3.60 45.36 23.31
N PHE A 99 -4.01 44.99 22.10
CA PHE A 99 -3.92 43.65 21.54
C PHE A 99 -2.62 43.36 20.77
N GLU A 100 -1.71 44.34 20.67
CA GLU A 100 -0.46 44.19 19.92
C GLU A 100 0.50 43.19 20.58
N ASP A 101 0.53 43.10 21.91
CA ASP A 101 1.35 42.11 22.62
C ASP A 101 0.82 40.68 22.46
N GLU A 102 -0.50 40.51 22.40
CA GLU A 102 -1.13 39.22 22.11
C GLU A 102 -0.88 38.80 20.66
N ARG A 103 -0.85 39.76 19.73
CA ARG A 103 -0.48 39.53 18.32
C ARG A 103 0.99 39.14 18.17
N ARG A 104 1.94 39.80 18.85
CA ARG A 104 3.35 39.40 18.81
C ARG A 104 3.58 38.01 19.40
N ALA A 105 2.87 37.67 20.47
CA ALA A 105 2.93 36.33 21.05
C ALA A 105 2.33 35.28 20.10
N GLN A 106 1.29 35.63 19.36
CA GLN A 106 0.70 34.78 18.32
C GLN A 106 1.65 34.64 17.12
N GLU A 107 2.24 35.74 16.62
CA GLU A 107 3.21 35.74 15.53
C GLU A 107 4.48 34.96 15.89
N GLN A 108 4.93 35.00 17.15
CA GLN A 108 6.05 34.18 17.62
C GLN A 108 5.69 32.69 17.65
N LYS A 109 4.48 32.33 18.10
CA LYS A 109 4.00 30.94 18.04
C LYS A 109 3.83 30.46 16.60
N ASP A 110 3.21 31.28 15.76
CA ASP A 110 3.03 31.01 14.33
C ASP A 110 4.38 30.94 13.62
N ALA A 111 5.39 31.71 14.04
CA ALA A 111 6.76 31.63 13.55
C ALA A 111 7.50 30.37 14.03
N GLU A 112 7.33 29.97 15.29
CA GLU A 112 7.89 28.71 15.82
C GLU A 112 7.23 27.47 15.15
N ASP A 113 5.91 27.53 14.91
CA ASP A 113 5.17 26.55 14.13
C ASP A 113 5.55 26.59 12.64
N ALA A 114 5.84 27.77 12.08
CA ALA A 114 6.32 27.96 10.72
C ALA A 114 7.77 27.51 10.52
N GLU A 115 8.66 27.65 11.51
CA GLU A 115 10.03 27.13 11.43
C GLU A 115 10.04 25.57 11.46
N GLY A 116 9.07 24.96 12.15
CA GLY A 116 8.76 23.53 12.01
C GLY A 116 8.05 23.16 10.69
N ALA A 117 7.41 24.14 10.05
CA ALA A 117 6.60 24.01 8.84
C ALA A 117 7.18 24.80 7.63
N GLU A 118 8.50 25.00 7.53
CA GLU A 118 9.12 25.72 6.41
C GLU A 118 9.07 24.91 5.11
N GLY A 119 7.91 25.02 4.48
CA GLY A 119 7.58 24.50 3.19
C GLY A 119 6.15 24.89 2.92
N GLU A 120 5.93 26.20 2.72
CA GLU A 120 4.77 26.83 2.08
C GLU A 120 3.56 25.93 1.99
N GLU A 121 2.58 26.17 2.85
CA GLU A 121 1.28 25.51 2.88
C GLU A 121 0.45 25.85 1.61
N GLU A 122 0.92 25.37 0.46
CA GLU A 122 0.06 25.13 -0.68
C GLU A 122 -0.98 24.09 -0.23
N PRO A 123 -2.29 24.41 -0.31
CA PRO A 123 -3.35 23.53 0.19
C PRO A 123 -3.22 22.15 -0.44
N GLY A 124 -2.90 21.14 0.39
CA GLY A 124 -2.76 19.74 -0.03
C GLY A 124 -1.32 19.21 -0.15
N VAL A 125 -0.28 19.98 0.20
CA VAL A 125 1.11 19.50 0.25
C VAL A 125 1.57 19.31 1.70
N MET A 126 1.62 18.07 2.18
CA MET A 126 2.14 17.73 3.51
C MET A 126 3.59 17.27 3.42
N LYS A 127 4.50 17.79 4.24
CA LYS A 127 5.89 17.30 4.33
C LYS A 127 5.99 16.28 5.46
N VAL A 128 6.36 15.04 5.14
CA VAL A 128 6.55 14.00 6.16
C VAL A 128 7.85 13.26 5.89
N GLY A 129 8.77 13.30 6.85
CA GLY A 129 10.10 12.70 6.73
C GLY A 129 10.94 13.31 5.61
N GLY A 130 10.82 14.62 5.37
CA GLY A 130 11.53 15.34 4.31
C GLY A 130 10.93 15.21 2.89
N ILE A 131 9.95 14.33 2.68
CA ILE A 131 9.28 14.15 1.38
C ILE A 131 8.00 14.99 1.33
N ARG A 132 7.87 15.84 0.30
CA ARG A 132 6.64 16.59 0.00
C ARG A 132 5.58 15.65 -0.59
N ARG A 133 4.48 15.41 0.13
CA ARG A 133 3.34 14.60 -0.28
C ARG A 133 2.21 15.50 -0.74
N ASN A 134 1.96 15.55 -2.05
CA ASN A 134 0.78 16.23 -2.60
C ASN A 134 -0.41 15.25 -2.64
N SER A 135 -1.49 15.59 -1.94
CA SER A 135 -2.72 14.80 -1.86
C SER A 135 -3.29 14.42 -3.24
N GLU A 136 -3.35 15.36 -4.18
CA GLU A 136 -3.90 15.11 -5.51
C GLU A 136 -3.09 14.09 -6.31
N ILE A 137 -1.75 14.18 -6.19
CA ILE A 137 -0.83 13.26 -6.86
C ILE A 137 -0.92 11.89 -6.19
N MET A 138 -0.98 11.84 -4.86
CA MET A 138 -1.12 10.60 -4.11
C MET A 138 -2.44 9.90 -4.43
N ALA A 139 -3.56 10.64 -4.51
CA ALA A 139 -4.86 10.06 -4.85
C ALA A 139 -4.83 9.33 -6.20
N ARG A 140 -4.17 9.91 -7.21
CA ARG A 140 -4.03 9.29 -8.53
C ARG A 140 -3.12 8.05 -8.55
N LEU A 141 -2.11 8.00 -7.68
CA LEU A 141 -1.15 6.88 -7.60
C LEU A 141 -1.65 5.73 -6.72
N LEU A 142 -2.26 6.06 -5.58
CA LEU A 142 -2.72 5.08 -4.59
C LEU A 142 -4.02 4.39 -5.05
N ASP A 143 -4.93 5.12 -5.70
CA ASP A 143 -6.24 4.62 -6.13
C ASP A 143 -6.37 4.59 -7.67
N PRO A 144 -5.84 3.57 -8.35
CA PRO A 144 -5.94 3.47 -9.82
C PRO A 144 -7.38 3.27 -10.32
N ASN A 145 -8.30 2.79 -9.49
CA ASN A 145 -9.72 2.59 -9.84
C ASN A 145 -10.65 2.98 -8.67
N PRO A 146 -11.08 4.25 -8.60
CA PRO A 146 -11.91 4.74 -7.48
C PRO A 146 -13.29 4.08 -7.44
N ALA A 147 -13.93 3.86 -8.59
CA ALA A 147 -15.28 3.27 -8.65
C ALA A 147 -15.35 1.84 -8.09
N ALA A 148 -14.27 1.05 -8.25
CA ALA A 148 -14.19 -0.28 -7.66
C ALA A 148 -14.01 -0.21 -6.14
N ARG A 149 -13.22 0.75 -5.64
CA ARG A 149 -13.02 0.99 -4.20
C ARG A 149 -14.33 1.36 -3.52
N GLU A 150 -15.10 2.31 -4.08
CA GLU A 150 -16.40 2.73 -3.53
C GLU A 150 -17.39 1.56 -3.40
N LYS A 151 -17.49 0.70 -4.43
CA LYS A 151 -18.34 -0.50 -4.39
C LYS A 151 -17.90 -1.47 -3.28
N TRP A 152 -16.59 -1.63 -3.10
CA TRP A 152 -16.03 -2.48 -2.06
C TRP A 152 -16.28 -1.90 -0.66
N GLU A 153 -16.11 -0.58 -0.49
CA GLU A 153 -16.38 0.13 0.77
C GLU A 153 -17.85 0.00 1.16
N LYS A 154 -18.78 0.28 0.24
CA LYS A 154 -20.23 0.06 0.46
C LYS A 154 -20.52 -1.37 0.90
N LYS A 155 -19.89 -2.37 0.27
CA LYS A 155 -20.03 -3.78 0.66
C LYS A 155 -19.48 -4.06 2.06
N MET A 156 -18.34 -3.46 2.44
CA MET A 156 -17.78 -3.63 3.79
C MET A 156 -18.63 -2.94 4.85
N VAL A 157 -19.14 -1.74 4.58
CA VAL A 157 -20.03 -0.99 5.49
C VAL A 157 -21.32 -1.76 5.72
N VAL A 158 -22.00 -2.21 4.66
CA VAL A 158 -23.22 -3.03 4.80
C VAL A 158 -22.95 -4.31 5.58
N ARG A 159 -21.81 -4.97 5.36
CA ARG A 159 -21.40 -6.16 6.13
C ARG A 159 -21.18 -5.84 7.61
N SER A 160 -20.60 -4.69 7.91
CA SER A 160 -20.36 -4.22 9.29
C SER A 160 -21.69 -3.92 10.00
N LEU A 161 -22.58 -3.18 9.33
CA LEU A 161 -23.92 -2.84 9.83
C LEU A 161 -24.75 -4.10 10.11
N ARG A 162 -24.74 -5.09 9.19
CA ARG A 162 -25.45 -6.36 9.39
C ARG A 162 -24.97 -7.13 10.63
N LYS A 163 -23.72 -6.95 11.04
CA LYS A 163 -23.15 -7.57 12.25
C LYS A 163 -23.36 -6.74 13.51
N GLY A 164 -23.91 -5.53 13.41
CA GLY A 164 -24.14 -4.64 14.55
C GLY A 164 -22.86 -4.31 15.32
N GLY A 165 -21.73 -4.16 14.61
CA GLY A 165 -20.43 -3.84 15.23
C GLY A 165 -19.70 -5.02 15.91
N ARG A 166 -20.24 -6.24 15.89
CA ARG A 166 -19.56 -7.43 16.45
C ARG A 166 -18.32 -7.79 15.64
N LEU A 167 -17.15 -7.75 16.28
CA LEU A 167 -15.88 -8.13 15.67
C LEU A 167 -15.71 -9.65 15.64
N ASN A 168 -15.14 -10.15 14.55
CA ASN A 168 -14.64 -11.54 14.49
C ASN A 168 -13.31 -11.61 15.25
N LYS A 169 -12.94 -12.75 15.84
CA LYS A 169 -11.65 -12.96 16.52
C LYS A 169 -10.48 -12.52 15.64
N ALA A 170 -10.49 -12.87 14.35
CA ALA A 170 -9.46 -12.46 13.40
C ALA A 170 -9.40 -10.94 13.17
N LEU A 171 -10.54 -10.23 13.21
CA LEU A 171 -10.57 -8.77 13.09
C LEU A 171 -10.12 -8.08 14.37
N PHE A 172 -10.49 -8.65 15.52
CA PHE A 172 -10.02 -8.21 16.83
C PHE A 172 -8.50 -8.31 16.90
N LEU A 173 -7.93 -9.47 16.56
CA LEU A 173 -6.49 -9.72 16.55
C LEU A 173 -5.74 -8.73 15.66
N LYS A 174 -6.19 -8.53 14.41
CA LYS A 174 -5.57 -7.58 13.49
C LYS A 174 -5.64 -6.12 13.92
N ARG A 175 -6.58 -5.78 14.81
CA ARG A 175 -6.72 -4.45 15.39
C ARG A 175 -5.81 -4.27 16.61
N THR A 176 -5.64 -5.31 17.42
CA THR A 176 -4.92 -5.24 18.70
C THR A 176 -3.44 -5.58 18.57
N GLU A 177 -3.10 -6.55 17.73
CA GLU A 177 -1.74 -7.06 17.57
C GLU A 177 -1.08 -6.43 16.34
N ARG A 178 0.21 -6.10 16.46
CA ARG A 178 1.01 -5.60 15.35
C ARG A 178 1.63 -6.80 14.63
N GLU A 179 1.45 -6.88 13.32
CA GLU A 179 2.09 -7.88 12.45
C GLU A 179 2.88 -7.20 11.32
N HIS A 180 4.08 -7.72 11.02
CA HIS A 180 4.89 -7.32 9.88
C HIS A 180 5.23 -8.54 9.03
N LEU A 181 4.86 -8.49 7.75
CA LEU A 181 5.14 -9.54 6.78
C LEU A 181 6.13 -8.98 5.77
N SER A 182 7.38 -9.45 5.83
CA SER A 182 8.42 -9.11 4.87
C SER A 182 8.66 -10.27 3.90
N LYS A 183 8.79 -9.95 2.61
CA LYS A 183 9.06 -10.93 1.54
C LYS A 183 10.47 -10.72 1.00
N SER A 184 11.23 -11.82 0.91
CA SER A 184 12.56 -11.79 0.32
C SER A 184 12.54 -11.67 -1.20
N HIS A 185 13.66 -11.26 -1.76
CA HIS A 185 13.96 -11.48 -3.17
C HIS A 185 14.12 -12.98 -3.51
N ASN A 186 14.29 -13.27 -4.80
CA ASN A 186 14.50 -14.63 -5.30
C ASN A 186 15.90 -15.13 -4.95
N LEU A 187 15.98 -16.01 -3.95
CA LEU A 187 17.22 -16.66 -3.52
C LEU A 187 17.66 -17.70 -4.55
N LYS A 188 18.96 -17.80 -4.84
CA LYS A 188 19.53 -18.79 -5.79
C LYS A 188 19.63 -20.18 -5.15
N THR A 189 18.50 -20.70 -4.66
CA THR A 189 18.43 -21.91 -3.85
C THR A 189 17.15 -22.69 -4.12
N SER A 190 17.16 -23.99 -3.83
CA SER A 190 15.95 -24.81 -3.90
C SER A 190 15.10 -24.65 -2.65
N VAL A 191 13.78 -24.73 -2.81
CA VAL A 191 12.78 -24.70 -1.73
C VAL A 191 13.11 -25.70 -0.61
N LYS A 192 13.58 -26.91 -0.94
CA LYS A 192 13.93 -27.93 0.07
C LYS A 192 15.08 -27.48 0.96
N LYS A 193 16.12 -26.85 0.38
CA LYS A 193 17.29 -26.36 1.11
C LYS A 193 16.92 -25.16 1.99
N LEU A 194 16.12 -24.23 1.46
CA LEU A 194 15.61 -23.09 2.21
C LEU A 194 14.69 -23.51 3.35
N GLY A 195 13.79 -24.48 3.10
CA GLY A 195 12.85 -24.99 4.10
C GLY A 195 13.52 -25.59 5.33
N MET A 196 14.72 -26.18 5.18
CA MET A 196 15.51 -26.65 6.34
C MET A 196 16.01 -25.51 7.23
N VAL A 197 16.33 -24.34 6.66
CA VAL A 197 16.75 -23.15 7.42
C VAL A 197 15.53 -22.46 8.03
N ALA A 198 14.45 -22.32 7.27
CA ALA A 198 13.21 -21.69 7.74
C ALA A 198 12.65 -22.40 8.99
N ARG A 199 12.62 -23.74 9.01
CA ARG A 199 12.19 -24.50 10.18
C ARG A 199 13.08 -24.29 11.42
N GLN A 200 14.36 -23.96 11.24
CA GLN A 200 15.30 -23.75 12.34
C GLN A 200 15.07 -22.42 13.08
N ILE A 201 14.52 -21.42 12.39
CA ILE A 201 14.22 -20.10 12.96
C ILE A 201 12.73 -19.91 13.27
N ALA A 202 11.86 -20.80 12.80
CA ALA A 202 10.44 -20.75 13.07
C ALA A 202 10.15 -20.78 14.59
N GLY A 203 9.39 -19.81 15.07
CA GLY A 203 9.00 -19.69 16.48
C GLY A 203 10.09 -19.12 17.42
N LYS A 204 11.29 -18.79 16.90
CA LYS A 204 12.32 -18.08 17.68
C LYS A 204 12.07 -16.57 17.66
N THR A 205 12.63 -15.87 18.64
CA THR A 205 12.69 -14.40 18.61
C THR A 205 13.54 -13.93 17.42
N LEU A 206 13.36 -12.68 16.99
CA LEU A 206 14.13 -12.12 15.87
C LEU A 206 15.64 -12.11 16.17
N ASP A 207 16.04 -11.75 17.38
CA ASP A 207 17.45 -11.66 17.77
C ASP A 207 18.11 -13.05 17.83
N ASP A 208 17.43 -14.04 18.41
CA ASP A 208 17.91 -15.42 18.43
C ASP A 208 18.04 -16.00 17.02
N ALA A 209 17.09 -15.67 16.13
CA ALA A 209 17.14 -16.09 14.74
C ALA A 209 18.34 -15.46 14.00
N ILE A 210 18.63 -14.18 14.24
CA ILE A 210 19.80 -13.49 13.67
C ILE A 210 21.09 -14.15 14.16
N VAL A 211 21.22 -14.37 15.46
CA VAL A 211 22.39 -15.04 16.05
C VAL A 211 22.55 -16.45 15.46
N GLN A 212 21.46 -17.21 15.33
CA GLN A 212 21.49 -18.55 14.74
C GLN A 212 21.95 -18.55 13.28
N MET A 213 21.55 -17.55 12.49
CA MET A 213 21.97 -17.42 11.08
C MET A 213 23.42 -16.96 10.95
N ARG A 214 23.91 -16.10 11.86
CA ARG A 214 25.33 -15.66 11.91
C ARG A 214 26.31 -16.83 12.00
N PHE A 215 26.00 -17.82 12.83
CA PHE A 215 26.87 -18.97 13.05
C PHE A 215 26.51 -20.20 12.18
N SER A 216 25.60 -20.05 11.22
CA SER A 216 25.20 -21.15 10.35
C SER A 216 26.19 -21.39 9.22
N LYS A 217 26.62 -22.65 9.02
CA LYS A 217 27.54 -23.04 7.94
C LYS A 217 26.90 -23.04 6.54
N LYS A 218 25.59 -22.79 6.44
CA LYS A 218 24.85 -22.87 5.17
C LYS A 218 24.98 -21.55 4.42
N LYS A 219 25.38 -21.59 3.13
CA LYS A 219 25.47 -20.38 2.28
C LYS A 219 24.19 -19.53 2.28
N VAL A 220 23.03 -20.19 2.29
CA VAL A 220 21.71 -19.53 2.27
C VAL A 220 21.45 -18.72 3.55
N ALA A 221 22.13 -19.02 4.66
CA ALA A 221 21.92 -18.34 5.92
C ALA A 221 22.38 -16.87 5.88
N ILE A 222 23.36 -16.54 5.03
CA ILE A 222 23.84 -15.17 4.83
C ILE A 222 22.72 -14.31 4.22
N GLU A 223 22.11 -14.77 3.13
CA GLU A 223 21.01 -14.07 2.47
C GLU A 223 19.75 -13.98 3.38
N VAL A 224 19.51 -15.01 4.21
CA VAL A 224 18.41 -14.99 5.19
C VAL A 224 18.68 -14.00 6.31
N LEU A 225 19.94 -13.88 6.77
CA LEU A 225 20.34 -12.92 7.80
C LEU A 225 20.08 -11.49 7.34
N GLU A 226 20.51 -11.14 6.12
CA GLU A 226 20.25 -9.81 5.54
C GLU A 226 18.75 -9.50 5.48
N GLN A 227 17.93 -10.50 5.13
CA GLN A 227 16.49 -10.34 5.10
C GLN A 227 15.89 -10.18 6.51
N LEU A 228 16.41 -10.87 7.52
CA LEU A 228 15.95 -10.74 8.91
C LEU A 228 16.28 -9.36 9.49
N GLU A 229 17.49 -8.86 9.23
CA GLU A 229 17.90 -7.51 9.64
C GLU A 229 17.02 -6.45 8.96
N LYS A 230 16.82 -6.56 7.64
CA LYS A 230 15.89 -5.69 6.91
C LYS A 230 14.46 -5.77 7.45
N ALA A 231 13.95 -6.97 7.73
CA ALA A 231 12.59 -7.15 8.23
C ALA A 231 12.42 -6.55 9.64
N ARG A 232 13.46 -6.62 10.49
CA ARG A 232 13.47 -5.96 11.81
C ARG A 232 13.37 -4.46 11.63
N ASP A 233 14.23 -3.87 10.81
CA ASP A 233 14.27 -2.42 10.63
C ASP A 233 12.97 -1.89 9.99
N GLU A 234 12.42 -2.63 9.01
CA GLU A 234 11.09 -2.34 8.44
C GLU A 234 9.96 -2.45 9.48
N ALA A 235 10.00 -3.45 10.36
CA ALA A 235 9.00 -3.62 11.40
C ALA A 235 9.02 -2.45 12.40
N VAL A 236 10.21 -2.01 12.78
CA VAL A 236 10.39 -0.85 13.66
C VAL A 236 9.84 0.40 12.99
N VAL A 237 10.25 0.69 11.76
CA VAL A 237 9.88 1.94 11.07
C VAL A 237 8.42 1.96 10.64
N MET A 238 7.91 0.89 10.02
CA MET A 238 6.57 0.89 9.43
C MET A 238 5.47 0.53 10.44
N ARG A 239 5.76 -0.32 11.43
CA ARG A 239 4.77 -0.81 12.40
C ARG A 239 5.00 -0.28 13.81
N GLY A 240 6.14 0.36 14.09
CA GLY A 240 6.49 0.80 15.44
C GLY A 240 6.68 -0.39 16.39
N MET A 241 7.30 -1.47 15.90
CA MET A 241 7.69 -2.61 16.74
C MET A 241 9.04 -2.32 17.41
N GLY A 242 9.27 -2.79 18.63
CA GLY A 242 10.49 -2.52 19.39
C GLY A 242 10.24 -2.73 20.87
#